data_AF-I8IUY7-F1
#
_entry.id   AF-I8IUY7-F1
#
_cell.length_a   1.000
_cell.length_b   1.000
_cell.length_c   1.000
_cell.angle_alpha   90.00
_cell.angle_beta   90.00
_cell.angle_gamma   90.00
#
_symmetry.space_group_name_H-M   'P 1'
#
loop_
_entity.id
_entity.type
_entity.pdbx_description
1 polymer ?
#
loop_
_entity_poly.entity_id
_entity_poly.type
_entity_poly.pdbx_seq_one_letter_code
_entity_poly.pdbx_strand_id
1 'polypeptide(L)'
;MTTTPTLDNVLAKPADLCCLKGAIHSGEPTGSITQIEGIDTYIARTHPERSNGNVILFFPDAFGLHINSFLMMDAFAECGYLTLGVDYFLGDSVTKYCARPLSDPKFDFEGWKTRHLRASEEVAAKWVNGVKAQYGATDDVKFACVGYWGVLHAAQLGAKD
;
A
#
# COMPACT_ATOMS: atom_id res chain seq x y z
N MET A 1 -11.57 7.98 40.14
CA MET A 1 -10.41 8.02 39.22
C MET A 1 -10.75 7.10 38.07
N THR A 2 -11.23 7.65 36.97
CA THR A 2 -11.64 6.90 35.78
C THR A 2 -10.39 6.67 34.94
N THR A 3 -9.90 5.44 34.89
CA THR A 3 -8.82 5.02 34.00
C THR A 3 -9.34 5.04 32.57
N THR A 4 -8.90 6.03 31.79
CA THR A 4 -9.06 6.04 30.33
C THR A 4 -8.36 4.79 29.78
N PRO A 5 -9.03 3.95 28.96
CA PRO A 5 -8.34 2.85 28.29
C PRO A 5 -7.24 3.45 27.43
N THR A 6 -6.02 2.95 27.60
CA THR A 6 -4.89 3.31 26.74
C THR A 6 -5.27 3.02 25.30
N LEU A 7 -5.25 4.05 24.47
CA LEU A 7 -5.57 4.01 23.03
C LEU A 7 -4.44 3.35 22.23
N ASP A 8 -3.71 2.43 22.86
CA ASP A 8 -2.42 1.95 22.38
C ASP A 8 -2.60 0.92 21.26
N ASN A 9 -3.82 0.51 20.92
CA ASN A 9 -4.08 -0.49 19.88
C ASN A 9 -4.56 0.11 18.54
N VAL A 10 -4.65 1.44 18.42
CA VAL A 10 -5.20 2.09 17.22
C VAL A 10 -4.12 2.90 16.52
N LEU A 11 -3.80 2.55 15.27
CA LEU A 11 -2.84 3.30 14.44
C LEU A 11 -3.43 4.62 13.93
N ALA A 12 -4.74 4.62 13.63
CA ALA A 12 -5.45 5.80 13.17
C ALA A 12 -5.66 6.80 14.32
N LYS A 13 -5.04 7.98 14.20
CA LYS A 13 -5.33 9.10 15.12
C LYS A 13 -6.81 9.52 15.01
N PRO A 14 -7.42 10.03 16.09
CA PRO A 14 -8.75 10.63 16.01
C PRO A 14 -8.82 11.67 14.88
N ALA A 15 -9.98 11.76 14.24
CA ALA A 15 -10.18 12.77 13.21
C ALA A 15 -9.95 14.19 13.77
N ASP A 16 -9.22 15.01 13.04
CA ASP A 16 -8.90 16.40 13.38
C ASP A 16 -9.03 17.27 12.11
N LEU A 17 -8.83 18.58 12.22
CA LEU A 17 -8.94 19.54 11.11
C LEU A 17 -8.05 19.19 9.91
N CYS A 18 -7.02 18.34 10.08
CA CYS A 18 -6.24 17.81 8.97
C CYS A 18 -7.07 16.93 8.02
N CYS A 19 -8.13 16.26 8.50
CA CYS A 19 -9.06 15.47 7.68
C CYS A 19 -9.91 16.31 6.73
N LEU A 20 -10.01 17.62 6.98
CA LEU A 20 -10.72 18.57 6.10
C LEU A 20 -9.81 19.11 4.99
N LYS A 21 -8.54 18.71 4.97
CA LYS A 21 -7.57 19.11 3.95
C LYS A 21 -7.30 17.93 3.02
N GLY A 22 -7.55 18.13 1.73
CA GLY A 22 -7.05 17.26 0.67
C GLY A 22 -5.79 17.85 0.05
N ALA A 23 -4.95 16.99 -0.53
CA ALA A 23 -3.81 17.41 -1.34
C ALA A 23 -3.76 16.57 -2.61
N ILE A 24 -3.40 17.21 -3.73
CA ILE A 24 -2.93 16.51 -4.92
C ILE A 24 -1.43 16.38 -4.74
N HIS A 25 -0.92 15.15 -4.76
CA HIS A 25 0.51 14.91 -4.64
C HIS A 25 1.20 15.20 -5.99
N SER A 26 2.32 15.92 -5.93
CA SER A 26 3.12 16.31 -7.10
C SER A 26 4.60 16.31 -6.71
N GLY A 27 5.48 16.00 -7.64
CA GLY A 27 6.93 16.02 -7.42
C GLY A 27 7.61 14.78 -8.00
N GLU A 28 8.84 14.56 -7.56
CA GLU A 28 9.63 13.39 -7.92
C GLU A 28 9.57 12.34 -6.79
N PRO A 29 9.36 11.05 -7.13
CA PRO A 29 9.44 9.97 -6.16
C PRO A 29 10.80 9.88 -5.47
N THR A 30 10.80 9.56 -4.19
CA THR A 30 12.00 9.52 -3.33
C THR A 30 12.34 8.14 -2.79
N GLY A 31 11.36 7.23 -2.75
CA GLY A 31 11.56 5.81 -2.46
C GLY A 31 12.27 5.04 -3.58
N SER A 32 12.45 3.75 -3.36
CA SER A 32 13.17 2.86 -4.28
C SER A 32 12.45 1.54 -4.50
N ILE A 33 12.66 0.92 -5.66
CA ILE A 33 12.15 -0.42 -5.95
C ILE A 33 13.18 -1.45 -5.48
N THR A 34 12.71 -2.44 -4.71
CA THR A 34 13.46 -3.62 -4.28
C THR A 34 12.56 -4.86 -4.42
N GLN A 35 13.05 -6.05 -4.09
CA GLN A 35 12.24 -7.26 -4.13
C GLN A 35 12.03 -7.86 -2.74
N ILE A 36 10.78 -8.23 -2.44
CA ILE A 36 10.40 -9.04 -1.29
C ILE A 36 9.73 -10.28 -1.84
N GLU A 37 10.21 -11.47 -1.48
CA GLU A 37 9.69 -12.74 -2.03
C GLU A 37 9.76 -12.84 -3.57
N GLY A 38 10.71 -12.13 -4.19
CA GLY A 38 10.86 -12.01 -5.64
C GLY A 38 9.80 -11.12 -6.32
N ILE A 39 9.05 -10.34 -5.54
CA ILE A 39 7.99 -9.43 -6.01
C ILE A 39 8.50 -8.01 -5.89
N ASP A 40 8.43 -7.25 -6.98
CA ASP A 40 8.82 -5.85 -6.99
C ASP A 40 8.00 -5.05 -5.98
N THR A 41 8.72 -4.30 -5.16
CA THR A 41 8.19 -3.57 -4.02
C THR A 41 8.79 -2.18 -4.00
N TYR A 42 7.95 -1.16 -4.13
CA TYR A 42 8.37 0.21 -3.86
C TYR A 42 8.45 0.43 -2.35
N ILE A 43 9.55 1.01 -1.88
CA ILE A 43 9.82 1.29 -0.47
C ILE A 43 9.99 2.80 -0.30
N ALA A 44 8.99 3.43 0.32
CA ALA A 44 9.05 4.81 0.77
C ALA A 44 9.50 4.83 2.23
N ARG A 45 10.71 5.36 2.49
CA ARG A 45 11.33 5.36 3.82
C ARG A 45 11.10 6.68 4.54
N THR A 46 10.84 6.59 5.83
CA THR A 46 10.71 7.74 6.71
C THR A 46 12.07 8.35 7.02
N HIS A 47 12.12 9.65 7.31
CA HIS A 47 13.30 10.23 7.98
C HIS A 47 13.47 9.57 9.37
N PRO A 48 14.69 9.21 9.81
CA PRO A 48 14.90 8.53 11.10
C PRO A 48 14.26 9.23 12.30
N GLU A 49 14.32 10.57 12.34
CA GLU A 49 13.74 11.38 13.42
C GLU A 49 12.20 11.45 13.41
N ARG A 50 11.55 11.01 12.33
CA ARG A 50 10.08 11.03 12.18
C ARG A 50 9.46 9.64 12.22
N SER A 51 10.28 8.58 12.20
CA SER A 51 9.78 7.21 12.20
C SER A 51 8.93 6.95 13.43
N ASN A 52 7.71 6.45 13.21
CA ASN A 52 6.82 6.02 14.29
C ASN A 52 6.87 4.50 14.53
N GLY A 53 7.74 3.78 13.81
CA GLY A 53 7.92 2.33 13.94
C GLY A 53 6.86 1.46 13.26
N ASN A 54 5.81 2.04 12.67
CA ASN A 54 4.72 1.29 12.05
C ASN A 54 4.83 1.27 10.52
N VAL A 55 4.14 0.29 9.93
CA VAL A 55 4.23 -0.02 8.50
C VAL A 55 2.88 0.13 7.81
N ILE A 56 2.86 0.78 6.65
CA ILE A 56 1.72 0.79 5.73
C ILE A 56 2.01 -0.16 4.56
N LEU A 57 1.10 -1.11 4.36
CA LEU A 57 1.01 -1.96 3.19
C LEU A 57 0.14 -1.26 2.14
N PHE A 58 0.76 -0.87 1.03
CA PHE A 58 0.12 -0.14 -0.06
C PHE A 58 -0.20 -1.10 -1.21
N PHE A 59 -1.49 -1.22 -1.54
CA PHE A 59 -1.98 -2.02 -2.66
C PHE A 59 -2.43 -1.08 -3.78
N PRO A 60 -1.63 -0.92 -4.86
CA PRO A 60 -1.94 0.00 -5.94
C PRO A 60 -3.25 -0.33 -6.64
N ASP A 61 -3.83 0.60 -7.39
CA ASP A 61 -4.96 0.28 -8.26
C ASP A 61 -4.52 -0.53 -9.51
N ALA A 62 -5.43 -0.68 -10.49
CA ALA A 62 -5.20 -1.42 -11.73
C ALA A 62 -4.01 -0.91 -12.58
N PHE A 63 -3.51 0.32 -12.34
CA PHE A 63 -2.32 0.85 -13.00
C PHE A 63 -1.00 0.35 -12.38
N GLY A 64 -1.06 -0.26 -11.19
CA GLY A 64 0.10 -0.82 -10.50
C GLY A 64 1.00 0.25 -9.87
N LEU A 65 2.28 -0.09 -9.73
CA LEU A 65 3.33 0.82 -9.26
C LEU A 65 3.60 1.92 -10.31
N HIS A 66 2.91 3.05 -10.14
CA HIS A 66 2.99 4.22 -11.01
C HIS A 66 3.26 5.50 -10.21
N ILE A 67 3.50 6.61 -10.90
CA ILE A 67 3.90 7.88 -10.28
C ILE A 67 2.99 8.33 -9.12
N ASN A 68 1.66 8.25 -9.27
CA ASN A 68 0.77 8.69 -8.18
C ASN A 68 0.82 7.74 -6.98
N SER A 69 0.95 6.42 -7.21
CA SER A 69 1.19 5.45 -6.14
C SER A 69 2.44 5.83 -5.35
N PHE A 70 3.55 6.13 -6.04
CA PHE A 70 4.80 6.49 -5.38
C PHE A 70 4.68 7.77 -4.56
N LEU A 71 4.10 8.83 -5.13
CA LEU A 71 3.95 10.11 -4.44
C LEU A 71 3.02 10.03 -3.22
N MET A 72 1.98 9.19 -3.28
CA MET A 72 1.14 8.90 -2.13
C MET A 72 1.90 8.14 -1.03
N MET A 73 2.69 7.13 -1.42
CA MET A 73 3.49 6.36 -0.48
C MET A 73 4.55 7.23 0.21
N ASP A 74 5.19 8.12 -0.55
CA ASP A 74 6.15 9.09 -0.02
C ASP A 74 5.48 10.05 0.97
N ALA A 75 4.26 10.52 0.68
CA ALA A 75 3.51 11.36 1.61
C ALA A 75 3.19 10.64 2.94
N PHE A 76 2.90 9.33 2.89
CA PHE A 76 2.76 8.53 4.12
C PHE A 76 4.09 8.39 4.87
N ALA A 77 5.21 8.23 4.15
CA ALA A 77 6.54 8.19 4.74
C ALA A 77 6.96 9.51 5.38
N GLU A 78 6.58 10.65 4.81
CA GLU A 78 6.76 11.97 5.43
C GLU A 78 5.97 12.11 6.74
N CYS A 79 4.85 11.41 6.88
CA CYS A 79 4.06 11.32 8.11
C CYS A 79 4.62 10.33 9.15
N GLY A 80 5.75 9.67 8.86
CA GLY A 80 6.45 8.80 9.80
C GLY A 80 6.15 7.31 9.67
N TYR A 81 5.43 6.87 8.62
CA TYR A 81 5.14 5.46 8.38
C TYR A 81 6.04 4.86 7.31
N LEU A 82 6.73 3.76 7.60
CA LEU A 82 7.38 3.00 6.53
C LEU A 82 6.30 2.49 5.57
N THR A 83 6.36 2.85 4.30
CA THR A 83 5.31 2.48 3.34
C THR A 83 5.87 1.57 2.27
N LEU A 84 5.28 0.38 2.15
CA LEU A 84 5.73 -0.69 1.26
C LEU A 84 4.61 -0.98 0.25
N GLY A 85 4.92 -0.92 -1.04
CA GLY A 85 3.93 -1.00 -2.11
C GLY A 85 4.23 -2.14 -3.05
N VAL A 86 3.25 -3.03 -3.25
CA VAL A 86 3.44 -4.28 -3.99
C VAL A 86 3.11 -4.14 -5.47
N ASP A 87 3.93 -4.72 -6.35
CA ASP A 87 3.51 -5.05 -7.72
C ASP A 87 2.91 -6.46 -7.79
N TYR A 88 1.68 -6.58 -7.31
CA TYR A 88 0.93 -7.84 -7.35
C TYR A 88 0.40 -8.22 -8.74
N PHE A 89 0.69 -7.43 -9.78
CA PHE A 89 0.43 -7.77 -11.17
C PHE A 89 1.67 -8.32 -11.87
N LEU A 90 2.84 -8.33 -11.21
CA LEU A 90 4.09 -8.87 -11.74
C LEU A 90 4.44 -8.25 -13.12
N GLY A 91 4.30 -6.92 -13.22
CA GLY A 91 4.56 -6.16 -14.44
C GLY A 91 3.46 -6.22 -15.50
N ASP A 92 2.27 -6.77 -15.18
CA ASP A 92 1.14 -6.94 -16.11
C ASP A 92 -0.06 -6.03 -15.82
N SER A 93 0.19 -4.83 -15.30
CA SER A 93 -0.86 -3.84 -15.00
C SER A 93 -1.59 -3.34 -16.26
N VAL A 94 -2.73 -2.66 -16.07
CA VAL A 94 -3.55 -2.12 -17.19
C VAL A 94 -2.73 -1.21 -18.12
N THR A 95 -1.75 -0.48 -17.59
CA THR A 95 -0.91 0.46 -18.34
C THR A 95 -0.17 -0.19 -19.51
N LYS A 96 0.11 -1.50 -19.43
CA LYS A 96 0.73 -2.28 -20.50
C LYS A 96 -0.18 -2.50 -21.71
N TYR A 97 -1.49 -2.46 -21.49
CA TYR A 97 -2.51 -2.78 -22.47
C TYR A 97 -3.23 -1.54 -23.01
N CYS A 98 -3.47 -0.54 -22.15
CA CYS A 98 -4.18 0.66 -22.54
C CYS A 98 -3.73 1.88 -21.74
N ALA A 99 -3.35 2.95 -22.43
CA ALA A 99 -2.98 4.23 -21.80
C ALA A 99 -4.20 5.01 -21.27
N ARG A 100 -5.41 4.76 -21.82
CA ARG A 100 -6.64 5.48 -21.45
C ARG A 100 -7.84 4.52 -21.36
N PRO A 101 -7.81 3.57 -20.41
CA PRO A 101 -8.76 2.44 -20.35
C PRO A 101 -10.23 2.87 -20.23
N LEU A 102 -10.50 4.03 -19.61
CA LEU A 102 -11.86 4.56 -19.47
C LEU A 102 -12.45 5.12 -20.77
N SER A 103 -11.61 5.42 -21.77
CA SER A 103 -12.03 6.06 -23.03
C SER A 103 -11.74 5.20 -24.26
N ASP A 104 -11.13 4.03 -24.07
CA ASP A 104 -10.78 3.13 -25.16
C ASP A 104 -11.85 2.03 -25.31
N PRO A 105 -12.70 2.10 -26.35
CA PRO A 105 -13.76 1.12 -26.56
C PRO A 105 -13.24 -0.28 -26.93
N LYS A 106 -11.94 -0.42 -27.24
CA LYS A 106 -11.32 -1.71 -27.57
C LYS A 106 -10.72 -2.42 -26.35
N PHE A 107 -10.62 -1.74 -25.22
CA PHE A 107 -10.03 -2.32 -24.03
C PHE A 107 -11.02 -3.27 -23.35
N ASP A 108 -10.72 -4.57 -23.39
CA ASP A 108 -11.47 -5.59 -22.67
C ASP A 108 -11.09 -5.63 -21.18
N PHE A 109 -11.69 -4.72 -20.42
CA PHE A 109 -11.47 -4.62 -18.97
C PHE A 109 -11.93 -5.87 -18.21
N GLU A 110 -13.05 -6.48 -18.62
CA GLU A 110 -13.58 -7.68 -17.96
C GLU A 110 -12.68 -8.89 -18.17
N GLY A 111 -12.16 -9.07 -19.39
CA GLY A 111 -11.15 -10.09 -19.68
C GLY A 111 -9.85 -9.84 -18.94
N TRP A 112 -9.36 -8.59 -18.87
CA TRP A 112 -8.19 -8.26 -18.06
C TRP A 112 -8.43 -8.57 -16.58
N LYS A 113 -9.53 -8.10 -15.99
CA LYS A 113 -9.90 -8.34 -14.58
C LYS A 113 -9.96 -9.83 -14.25
N THR A 114 -10.59 -10.63 -15.11
CA THR A 114 -10.74 -12.08 -14.92
C THR A 114 -9.38 -12.80 -14.86
N ARG A 115 -8.40 -12.35 -15.66
CA ARG A 115 -7.05 -12.93 -15.64
C ARG A 115 -6.24 -12.53 -14.41
N HIS A 116 -6.47 -11.34 -13.86
CA HIS A 116 -5.58 -10.76 -12.85
C HIS A 116 -6.09 -10.87 -11.42
N LEU A 117 -7.41 -10.86 -11.18
CA LEU A 117 -7.96 -10.72 -9.83
C LEU A 117 -7.43 -11.79 -8.87
N ARG A 118 -7.63 -13.07 -9.17
CA ARG A 118 -7.18 -14.17 -8.32
C ARG A 118 -5.65 -14.23 -8.21
N ALA A 119 -4.94 -14.08 -9.32
CA ALA A 119 -3.47 -14.11 -9.31
C ALA A 119 -2.90 -12.99 -8.42
N SER A 120 -3.48 -11.78 -8.49
CA SER A 120 -3.06 -10.65 -7.66
C SER A 120 -3.30 -10.89 -6.17
N GLU A 121 -4.37 -11.60 -5.79
CA GLU A 121 -4.62 -11.99 -4.39
C GLU A 121 -3.57 -12.97 -3.87
N GLU A 122 -3.20 -13.97 -4.67
CA GLU A 122 -2.18 -14.97 -4.30
C GLU A 122 -0.79 -14.32 -4.16
N VAL A 123 -0.43 -13.42 -5.09
CA VAL A 123 0.83 -12.65 -5.02
C VAL A 123 0.83 -11.70 -3.83
N ALA A 124 -0.27 -11.00 -3.56
CA ALA A 124 -0.42 -10.13 -2.40
C ALA A 124 -0.23 -10.89 -1.09
N ALA A 125 -0.86 -12.06 -0.94
CA ALA A 125 -0.73 -12.87 0.27
C ALA A 125 0.72 -13.32 0.51
N LYS A 126 1.41 -13.78 -0.55
CA LYS A 126 2.84 -14.14 -0.47
C LYS A 126 3.68 -12.94 -0.03
N TRP A 127 3.46 -11.79 -0.66
CA TRP A 127 4.18 -10.56 -0.36
C TRP A 127 3.94 -10.08 1.08
N VAL A 128 2.69 -10.07 1.56
CA VAL A 128 2.36 -9.67 2.94
C VAL A 128 3.08 -10.55 3.95
N ASN A 129 3.14 -11.87 3.72
CA ASN A 129 3.89 -12.78 4.59
C ASN A 129 5.39 -12.45 4.60
N GLY A 130 5.98 -12.19 3.44
CA GLY A 130 7.38 -11.76 3.33
C GLY A 130 7.66 -10.44 4.06
N VAL A 131 6.76 -9.47 3.91
CA VAL A 131 6.84 -8.19 4.62
C VAL A 131 6.73 -8.39 6.13
N LYS A 132 5.74 -9.14 6.62
CA LYS A 132 5.59 -9.42 8.05
C LYS A 132 6.82 -10.13 8.61
N ALA A 133 7.40 -11.09 7.88
CA ALA A 133 8.63 -11.78 8.30
C ALA A 133 9.85 -10.84 8.37
N GLN A 134 9.96 -9.88 7.47
CA GLN A 134 11.10 -8.96 7.40
C GLN A 134 10.97 -7.73 8.32
N TYR A 135 9.76 -7.23 8.51
CA TYR A 135 9.49 -5.94 9.17
C TYR A 135 8.67 -6.06 10.46
N GLY A 136 8.10 -7.22 10.77
CA GLY A 136 7.33 -7.49 12.00
C GLY A 136 8.18 -8.11 13.10
N ALA A 137 9.45 -7.72 13.22
CA ALA A 137 10.41 -8.37 14.13
C ALA A 137 10.13 -8.15 15.63
N THR A 138 9.26 -7.19 15.98
CA THR A 138 8.82 -6.95 17.36
C THR A 138 7.30 -6.88 17.40
N ASP A 139 6.73 -7.31 18.53
CA ASP A 139 5.27 -7.28 18.77
C ASP A 139 4.70 -5.84 18.80
N ASP A 140 5.57 -4.82 18.85
CA ASP A 140 5.20 -3.42 18.85
C ASP A 140 4.91 -2.85 17.44
N VAL A 141 5.34 -3.55 16.37
CA VAL A 141 5.12 -3.07 14.99
C VAL A 141 3.68 -3.32 14.58
N LYS A 142 2.96 -2.23 14.29
CA LYS A 142 1.61 -2.33 13.72
C LYS A 142 1.65 -2.17 12.21
N PHE A 143 0.76 -2.92 11.57
CA PHE A 143 0.54 -2.86 10.13
C PHE A 143 -0.82 -2.23 9.85
N ALA A 144 -0.85 -1.30 8.89
CA ALA A 144 -2.10 -0.82 8.29
C ALA A 144 -2.08 -1.07 6.78
N CYS A 145 -3.26 -1.17 6.19
CA CYS A 145 -3.42 -1.39 4.76
C CYS A 145 -4.10 -0.18 4.12
N VAL A 146 -3.56 0.27 2.99
CA VAL A 146 -4.20 1.24 2.09
C VAL A 146 -4.26 0.60 0.71
N GLY A 147 -5.39 0.69 0.05
CA GLY A 147 -5.42 0.36 -1.37
C GLY A 147 -6.80 0.39 -1.99
N TYR A 148 -6.83 0.04 -3.26
CA TYR A 148 -7.98 0.26 -4.13
C TYR A 148 -8.52 -1.05 -4.70
N TRP A 149 -7.64 -1.85 -5.29
CA TRP A 149 -8.02 -3.05 -6.03
C TRP A 149 -7.78 -4.31 -5.18
N GLY A 150 -8.80 -5.18 -5.08
CA GLY A 150 -8.71 -6.44 -4.32
C GLY A 150 -8.47 -6.29 -2.81
N VAL A 151 -8.53 -5.06 -2.26
CA VAL A 151 -8.18 -4.76 -0.85
C VAL A 151 -9.02 -5.52 0.16
N LEU A 152 -10.23 -5.96 -0.20
CA LEU A 152 -11.12 -6.62 0.75
C LEU A 152 -10.53 -7.90 1.35
N HIS A 153 -9.71 -8.66 0.61
CA HIS A 153 -9.04 -9.87 1.14
C HIS A 153 -7.64 -9.59 1.69
N ALA A 154 -6.86 -8.70 1.07
CA ALA A 154 -5.52 -8.36 1.54
C ALA A 154 -5.53 -7.65 2.91
N ALA A 155 -6.52 -6.79 3.16
CA ALA A 155 -6.71 -6.15 4.47
C ALA A 155 -7.07 -7.17 5.57
N GLN A 156 -7.77 -8.26 5.24
CA GLN A 156 -8.07 -9.34 6.19
C GLN A 156 -6.84 -10.19 6.55
N LEU A 157 -5.81 -10.22 5.69
CA LEU A 157 -4.52 -10.86 6.00
C LEU A 157 -3.63 -9.96 6.87
N GLY A 158 -3.78 -8.64 6.73
CA GLY A 158 -3.12 -7.65 7.59
C GLY A 158 -3.66 -7.63 9.01
N ALA A 159 -4.99 -7.71 9.17
CA ALA A 159 -5.72 -7.60 10.45
C ALA A 159 -5.83 -8.91 11.27
N LYS A 160 -5.31 -10.03 10.76
CA LYS A 160 -5.14 -11.23 11.57
C LYS A 160 -3.79 -11.14 12.29
N ASP A 161 -3.88 -10.64 13.51
CA ASP A 161 -2.93 -10.89 14.60
C ASP A 161 -3.17 -12.30 15.16
#